data_AF-A0A7R8WY96-F1
#
_entry.id   AF-A0A7R8WY96-F1
#
_cell.length_a   1.000
_cell.length_b   1.000
_cell.length_c   1.000
_cell.angle_alpha   90.00
_cell.angle_beta   90.00
_cell.angle_gamma   90.00
#
_symmetry.space_group_name_H-M   'P 1'
#
loop_
_entity.id
_entity.type
_entity.pdbx_description
1 polymer ?
#
loop_
_entity_poly.entity_id
_entity_poly.type
_entity_poly.pdbx_seq_one_letter_code
_entity_poly.pdbx_strand_id
1 'polypeptide(L)'
;MRAVLITFLNFDVSVKSGSVLSCLPNIWRFETAVTSASDRKVEPTAVEEMLDILELEVLERNLFRGRSPKTGWQRVFGGQVIGQALVAAQRTVPVDEERPRFVHSLHGYFLRPGDPSVPIIYEVDRIRDGSSFTTRRVVGIQHGHAIFSSSVSFHIQEDGFDYSMPMEPQTRPEDLINDPGRQAEFEAKAPDNVKADMTRQRPIEM
;
A
#
# COMPACT_ATOMS: atom_id res chain seq x y z
N MET A 1 -5.38 5.12 25.32
CA MET A 1 -6.03 4.27 24.30
C MET A 1 -6.52 5.18 23.19
N ARG A 2 -5.95 5.11 21.99
CA ARG A 2 -6.43 5.85 20.82
C ARG A 2 -6.48 4.88 19.63
N ALA A 3 -7.69 4.61 19.16
CA ALA A 3 -7.94 3.93 17.90
C ALA A 3 -7.84 5.00 16.78
N VAL A 4 -7.14 4.67 15.70
CA VAL A 4 -7.04 5.52 14.50
C VAL A 4 -7.98 4.91 13.46
N LEU A 5 -8.99 5.67 13.06
CA LEU A 5 -9.94 5.36 12.00
C LEU A 5 -9.44 6.05 10.72
N ILE A 6 -9.26 5.30 9.63
CA ILE A 6 -8.88 5.86 8.32
C ILE A 6 -10.08 5.69 7.39
N THR A 7 -10.65 6.81 6.93
CA THR A 7 -11.76 6.89 5.98
C THR A 7 -11.18 7.13 4.58
N PHE A 8 -11.60 6.36 3.58
CA PHE A 8 -11.22 6.55 2.18
C PHE A 8 -12.27 7.44 1.47
N LEU A 9 -11.79 8.45 0.73
CA LEU A 9 -12.61 9.23 -0.22
C LEU A 9 -12.67 8.50 -1.58
N ASN A 10 -13.87 8.37 -2.14
CA ASN A 10 -14.11 7.90 -3.51
C ASN A 10 -13.77 8.99 -4.53
N PHE A 11 -13.15 8.60 -5.65
CA PHE A 11 -12.85 9.49 -6.78
C PHE A 11 -13.73 9.10 -7.96
N ASP A 12 -14.56 10.04 -8.42
CA ASP A 12 -15.51 9.87 -9.53
C ASP A 12 -14.87 10.40 -10.83
N VAL A 13 -14.82 9.58 -11.88
CA VAL A 13 -14.27 9.95 -13.19
C VAL A 13 -15.41 10.22 -14.16
N SER A 14 -15.73 11.50 -14.34
CA SER A 14 -16.71 11.98 -15.32
C SER A 14 -16.10 12.06 -16.72
N VAL A 15 -16.55 11.19 -17.63
CA VAL A 15 -16.22 11.20 -19.06
C VAL A 15 -17.08 12.24 -19.77
N LYS A 16 -16.48 13.31 -20.31
CA LYS A 16 -17.15 14.25 -21.22
C LYS A 16 -16.96 13.84 -22.68
N SER A 17 -18.04 13.43 -23.31
CA SER A 17 -18.18 13.25 -24.76
C SER A 17 -18.22 14.59 -25.48
N GLY A 18 -17.51 14.71 -26.61
CA GLY A 18 -17.80 15.75 -27.61
C GLY A 18 -16.62 16.10 -28.51
N SER A 19 -16.60 15.58 -29.74
CA SER A 19 -16.25 16.39 -30.92
C SER A 19 -16.66 15.64 -32.19
N VAL A 20 -17.08 16.45 -33.16
CA VAL A 20 -17.89 16.09 -34.32
C VAL A 20 -16.97 15.71 -35.48
N LEU A 21 -17.36 14.68 -36.23
CA LEU A 21 -16.73 14.26 -37.49
C LEU A 21 -16.76 15.38 -38.54
N SER A 22 -15.62 15.64 -39.18
CA SER A 22 -15.60 16.09 -40.57
C SER A 22 -14.36 15.56 -41.29
N CYS A 23 -14.61 14.99 -42.48
CA CYS A 23 -13.67 14.35 -43.38
C CYS A 23 -12.66 15.34 -43.98
N LEU A 24 -11.43 14.89 -44.27
CA LEU A 24 -10.74 15.05 -45.57
C LEU A 24 -9.52 14.09 -45.64
N PRO A 25 -9.06 13.70 -46.85
CA PRO A 25 -8.25 12.49 -47.07
C PRO A 25 -6.74 12.77 -47.22
N ASN A 26 -5.95 11.73 -46.91
CA ASN A 26 -4.57 11.45 -47.31
C ASN A 26 -3.48 12.50 -46.98
N ILE A 27 -2.52 12.10 -46.14
CA ILE A 27 -1.04 12.16 -46.31
C ILE A 27 -0.45 11.69 -44.96
N TRP A 28 0.80 11.21 -44.97
CA TRP A 28 1.60 10.64 -43.85
C TRP A 28 1.56 9.12 -43.70
N ARG A 29 2.40 8.48 -44.52
CA ARG A 29 2.97 7.16 -44.29
C ARG A 29 4.04 7.31 -43.19
N PHE A 30 3.76 6.85 -41.97
CA PHE A 30 4.77 6.76 -40.91
C PHE A 30 5.46 5.40 -41.00
N GLU A 31 6.67 5.41 -41.54
CA GLU A 31 7.61 4.29 -41.52
C GLU A 31 8.01 4.02 -40.06
N THR A 32 7.67 2.84 -39.54
CA THR A 32 7.99 2.44 -38.17
C THR A 32 9.46 2.05 -38.12
N ALA A 33 10.33 3.03 -37.91
CA ALA A 33 11.69 2.76 -37.45
C ALA A 33 11.60 2.22 -36.01
N VAL A 34 11.56 0.90 -35.87
CA VAL A 34 11.82 0.23 -34.59
C VAL A 34 13.32 0.36 -34.33
N THR A 35 13.72 1.50 -33.77
CA THR A 35 15.03 1.63 -33.16
C THR A 35 14.95 0.93 -31.81
N SER A 36 15.53 -0.28 -31.74
CA SER A 36 15.69 -1.04 -30.49
C SER A 36 16.58 -0.25 -29.53
N ALA A 37 15.96 0.59 -28.71
CA ALA A 37 16.63 1.25 -27.60
C ALA A 37 16.87 0.22 -26.50
N SER A 38 18.09 -0.31 -26.50
CA SER A 38 18.90 -0.72 -25.36
C SER A 38 18.15 -1.02 -24.06
N ASP A 39 18.27 -2.29 -23.64
CA ASP A 39 18.08 -2.84 -22.30
C ASP A 39 18.71 -1.95 -21.21
N ARG A 40 18.07 -0.82 -20.90
CA ARG A 40 18.36 -0.01 -19.72
C ARG A 40 17.64 -0.69 -18.57
N LYS A 41 18.40 -1.30 -17.66
CA LYS A 41 17.91 -1.62 -16.33
C LYS A 41 17.49 -0.31 -15.68
N VAL A 42 16.20 -0.01 -15.72
CA VAL A 42 15.61 1.07 -14.93
C VAL A 42 15.66 0.55 -13.50
N GLU A 43 16.50 1.16 -12.67
CA GLU A 43 16.50 0.86 -11.24
C GLU A 43 15.10 1.15 -10.70
N PRO A 44 14.46 0.21 -9.99
CA PRO A 44 13.10 0.40 -9.51
C PRO A 44 13.04 1.62 -8.59
N THR A 45 12.02 2.44 -8.80
CA THR A 45 11.72 3.57 -7.93
C THR A 45 11.39 3.08 -6.53
N ALA A 46 11.55 3.94 -5.52
CA ALA A 46 11.18 3.60 -4.15
C ALA A 46 9.70 3.15 -4.01
N VAL A 47 8.80 3.67 -4.85
CA VAL A 47 7.39 3.26 -4.89
C VAL A 47 7.25 1.84 -5.44
N GLU A 48 7.96 1.50 -6.51
CA GLU A 48 7.96 0.14 -7.08
C GLU A 48 8.52 -0.88 -6.08
N GLU A 49 9.60 -0.54 -5.37
CA GLU A 49 10.12 -1.38 -4.27
C GLU A 49 9.07 -1.59 -3.16
N MET A 50 8.34 -0.53 -2.80
CA MET A 50 7.28 -0.59 -1.79
C MET A 50 6.13 -1.50 -2.24
N LEU A 51 5.73 -1.41 -3.51
CA LEU A 51 4.68 -2.25 -4.08
C LEU A 51 5.11 -3.72 -4.15
N ASP A 52 6.35 -4.01 -4.54
CA ASP A 52 6.91 -5.37 -4.57
C ASP A 52 6.87 -6.03 -3.18
N ILE A 53 7.13 -5.26 -2.11
CA ILE A 53 7.03 -5.76 -0.73
C ILE A 53 5.61 -6.20 -0.37
N LEU A 54 4.58 -5.61 -0.98
CA LEU A 54 3.18 -6.01 -0.77
C LEU A 54 2.79 -7.25 -1.58
N GLU A 55 3.63 -7.68 -2.54
CA GLU A 55 3.44 -8.93 -3.26
C GLU A 55 3.88 -10.14 -2.41
N LEU A 56 2.89 -10.76 -1.76
CA LEU A 56 3.14 -11.95 -0.96
C LEU A 56 3.34 -13.19 -1.82
N GLU A 57 4.30 -14.03 -1.46
CA GLU A 57 4.42 -15.39 -1.98
C GLU A 57 3.33 -16.27 -1.33
N VAL A 58 2.63 -17.07 -2.13
CA VAL A 58 1.64 -18.04 -1.64
C VAL A 58 2.37 -19.34 -1.32
N LEU A 59 2.35 -19.75 -0.06
CA LEU A 59 2.99 -21.01 0.36
C LEU A 59 2.01 -22.18 0.33
N GLU A 60 0.77 -21.94 0.77
CA GLU A 60 -0.30 -22.93 0.85
C GLU A 60 -1.65 -22.20 0.92
N ARG A 61 -2.75 -22.94 0.90
CA ARG A 61 -4.09 -22.41 1.19
C ARG A 61 -4.09 -21.62 2.50
N ASN A 62 -4.39 -20.33 2.38
CA ASN A 62 -4.44 -19.36 3.48
C ASN A 62 -3.08 -19.11 4.19
N LEU A 63 -1.96 -19.49 3.57
CA LEU A 63 -0.62 -19.30 4.12
C LEU A 63 0.24 -18.50 3.13
N PHE A 64 0.78 -17.38 3.59
CA PHE A 64 1.51 -16.44 2.74
C PHE A 64 2.86 -16.07 3.37
N ARG A 65 3.84 -15.72 2.54
CA ARG A 65 5.15 -15.21 2.98
C ARG A 65 5.34 -13.78 2.48
N GLY A 66 5.56 -12.87 3.44
CA GLY A 66 5.99 -11.50 3.19
C GLY A 66 7.48 -11.33 3.39
N ARG A 67 8.09 -10.47 2.57
CA ARG A 67 9.49 -10.06 2.70
C ARG A 67 9.57 -8.70 3.37
N SER A 68 10.71 -8.40 3.98
CA SER A 68 11.00 -7.06 4.49
C SER A 68 12.09 -6.43 3.63
N PRO A 69 12.03 -5.12 3.36
CA PRO A 69 13.13 -4.41 2.72
C PRO A 69 14.38 -4.53 3.59
N LYS A 70 15.53 -4.63 2.94
CA LYS A 70 16.84 -4.60 3.61
C LYS A 70 17.18 -3.16 4.00
N THR A 71 16.40 -2.58 4.89
CA THR A 71 16.69 -1.26 5.48
C THR A 71 17.62 -1.45 6.68
N GLY A 72 18.46 -0.45 6.98
CA GLY A 72 19.42 -0.52 8.10
C GLY A 72 18.77 -0.50 9.50
N TRP A 73 17.44 -0.59 9.59
CA TRP A 73 16.72 -0.53 10.84
C TRP A 73 16.72 -1.87 11.55
N GLN A 74 16.83 -1.85 12.88
CA GLN A 74 16.83 -3.08 13.69
C GLN A 74 15.46 -3.79 13.76
N ARG A 75 14.38 -3.21 13.22
CA ARG A 75 13.01 -3.70 13.40
C ARG A 75 12.16 -3.51 12.15
N VAL A 76 11.22 -4.42 11.92
CA VAL A 76 10.22 -4.29 10.85
C VAL A 76 9.28 -3.12 11.13
N PHE A 77 8.97 -2.34 10.09
CA PHE A 77 8.01 -1.23 10.18
C PHE A 77 6.58 -1.75 10.36
N GLY A 78 5.84 -1.20 11.33
CA GLY A 78 4.49 -1.68 11.65
C GLY A 78 3.49 -1.54 10.49
N GLY A 79 3.60 -0.47 9.69
CA GLY A 79 2.74 -0.28 8.52
C GLY A 79 2.95 -1.35 7.44
N GLN A 80 4.19 -1.83 7.27
CA GLN A 80 4.47 -2.96 6.38
C GLN A 80 3.75 -4.22 6.86
N VAL A 81 3.85 -4.53 8.16
CA VAL A 81 3.23 -5.72 8.75
C VAL A 81 1.71 -5.69 8.56
N ILE A 82 1.07 -4.53 8.78
CA ILE A 82 -0.36 -4.33 8.59
C ILE A 82 -0.74 -4.45 7.12
N GLY A 83 0.00 -3.79 6.21
CA GLY A 83 -0.27 -3.81 4.78
C GLY A 83 -0.20 -5.23 4.21
N GLN A 84 0.86 -5.97 4.55
CA GLN A 84 1.00 -7.37 4.17
C GLN A 84 -0.09 -8.25 4.78
N ALA A 85 -0.43 -8.09 6.06
CA ALA A 85 -1.52 -8.85 6.67
C ALA A 85 -2.89 -8.57 5.99
N LEU A 86 -3.15 -7.33 5.59
CA LEU A 86 -4.36 -6.96 4.88
C LEU A 86 -4.40 -7.58 3.47
N VAL A 87 -3.28 -7.58 2.74
CA VAL A 87 -3.17 -8.27 1.44
C VAL A 87 -3.42 -9.77 1.59
N ALA A 88 -2.82 -10.41 2.60
CA ALA A 88 -3.06 -11.83 2.90
C ALA A 88 -4.55 -12.10 3.16
N ALA A 89 -5.20 -11.26 3.97
CA ALA A 89 -6.64 -11.39 4.23
C ALA A 89 -7.47 -11.23 2.96
N GLN A 90 -7.25 -10.17 2.17
CA GLN A 90 -8.00 -9.87 0.95
C GLN A 90 -7.91 -11.02 -0.07
N ARG A 91 -6.75 -11.66 -0.23
CA ARG A 91 -6.57 -12.81 -1.13
C ARG A 91 -7.40 -14.04 -0.76
N THR A 92 -7.95 -14.10 0.45
CA THR A 92 -8.82 -15.19 0.91
C THR A 92 -10.32 -14.82 0.90
N VAL A 93 -10.65 -13.59 0.53
CA VAL A 93 -12.05 -13.14 0.39
C VAL A 93 -12.59 -13.68 -0.95
N PRO A 94 -13.82 -14.23 -0.99
CA PRO A 94 -14.43 -14.64 -2.24
C PRO A 94 -14.48 -13.49 -3.24
N VAL A 95 -14.07 -13.77 -4.47
CA VAL A 95 -14.22 -12.83 -5.58
C VAL A 95 -15.64 -12.98 -6.10
N ASP A 96 -16.41 -11.90 -6.00
CA ASP A 96 -17.75 -11.76 -6.55
C ASP A 96 -17.74 -10.47 -7.37
N GLU A 97 -17.83 -10.61 -8.70
CA GLU A 97 -17.76 -9.48 -9.63
C GLU A 97 -19.01 -8.61 -9.57
N GLU A 98 -20.16 -9.19 -9.21
CA GLU A 98 -21.43 -8.47 -9.08
C GLU A 98 -21.53 -7.75 -7.74
N ARG A 99 -20.98 -8.35 -6.68
CA ARG A 99 -21.02 -7.83 -5.30
C ARG A 99 -19.62 -7.84 -4.67
N PRO A 100 -18.71 -6.97 -5.13
CA PRO A 100 -17.35 -6.93 -4.61
C PRO A 100 -17.33 -6.58 -3.12
N ARG A 101 -16.40 -7.19 -2.40
CA ARG A 101 -16.21 -7.00 -0.95
C ARG A 101 -14.95 -6.20 -0.69
N PHE A 102 -15.11 -5.08 -0.01
CA PHE A 102 -14.03 -4.18 0.35
C PHE A 102 -13.76 -4.23 1.85
N VAL A 103 -12.50 -4.05 2.24
CA VAL A 103 -12.16 -3.87 3.65
C VAL A 103 -12.82 -2.59 4.17
N HIS A 104 -13.45 -2.67 5.34
CA HIS A 104 -14.04 -1.50 6.00
C HIS A 104 -13.54 -1.32 7.44
N SER A 105 -12.96 -2.36 8.04
CA SER A 105 -12.28 -2.25 9.32
C SER A 105 -11.17 -3.28 9.48
N LEU A 106 -10.15 -2.88 10.23
CA LEU A 106 -9.05 -3.74 10.64
C LEU A 106 -8.68 -3.39 12.08
N HIS A 107 -8.56 -4.42 12.92
CA HIS A 107 -8.05 -4.30 14.28
C HIS A 107 -6.83 -5.19 14.42
N GLY A 108 -5.74 -4.68 14.96
CA GLY A 108 -4.48 -5.43 15.08
C GLY A 108 -3.72 -5.12 16.37
N TYR A 109 -2.96 -6.12 16.82
CA TYR A 109 -2.06 -6.02 17.97
C TYR A 109 -0.65 -6.42 17.54
N PHE A 110 0.32 -5.56 17.85
CA PHE A 110 1.74 -5.88 17.76
C PHE A 110 2.18 -6.55 19.06
N LEU A 111 2.58 -7.81 18.97
CA LEU A 111 2.89 -8.65 20.13
C LEU A 111 4.39 -8.66 20.42
N ARG A 112 5.21 -8.63 19.37
CA ARG A 112 6.68 -8.72 19.45
C ARG A 112 7.33 -7.85 18.37
N PRO A 113 8.57 -7.36 18.57
CA PRO A 113 9.31 -6.69 17.52
C PRO A 113 9.63 -7.67 16.39
N GLY A 114 9.39 -7.26 15.14
CA GLY A 114 9.73 -8.06 13.97
C GLY A 114 11.22 -7.97 13.63
N ASP A 115 11.79 -9.08 13.19
CA ASP A 115 13.15 -9.22 12.69
C ASP A 115 13.18 -8.96 11.17
N PRO A 116 13.84 -7.88 10.68
CA PRO A 116 13.86 -7.55 9.26
C PRO A 116 14.71 -8.51 8.42
N SER A 117 15.58 -9.33 9.04
CA SER A 117 16.43 -10.28 8.35
C SER A 117 15.70 -11.57 7.94
N VAL A 118 14.50 -11.81 8.49
CA VAL A 118 13.73 -13.04 8.29
C VAL A 118 12.36 -12.69 7.69
N PRO A 119 11.84 -13.47 6.73
CA PRO A 119 10.50 -13.25 6.19
C PRO A 119 9.42 -13.44 7.27
N ILE A 120 8.25 -12.84 7.05
CA ILE A 120 7.08 -13.00 7.92
C ILE A 120 6.13 -13.99 7.26
N ILE A 121 5.70 -14.99 8.03
CA ILE A 121 4.65 -15.91 7.61
C ILE A 121 3.30 -15.38 8.08
N TYR A 122 2.35 -15.27 7.18
CA TYR A 122 0.98 -14.84 7.45
C TYR A 122 0.04 -16.02 7.31
N GLU A 123 -0.52 -16.45 8.44
CA GLU A 123 -1.59 -17.44 8.51
C GLU A 123 -2.94 -16.72 8.54
N VAL A 124 -3.84 -17.11 7.64
CA VAL A 124 -5.18 -16.53 7.54
C VAL A 124 -6.23 -17.56 7.93
N ASP A 125 -7.06 -17.21 8.90
CA ASP A 125 -8.21 -18.00 9.31
C ASP A 125 -9.51 -17.35 8.79
N ARG A 126 -10.37 -18.17 8.18
CA ARG A 126 -11.63 -17.75 7.55
C ARG A 126 -12.77 -17.87 8.56
N ILE A 127 -12.85 -16.89 9.46
CA ILE A 127 -13.80 -16.88 10.57
C ILE A 127 -15.25 -16.94 10.09
N ARG A 128 -15.62 -16.17 9.06
CA ARG A 128 -17.00 -16.10 8.55
C ARG A 128 -17.05 -15.64 7.11
N ASP A 129 -17.87 -16.31 6.31
CA ASP A 129 -18.32 -15.86 4.99
C ASP A 129 -19.85 -15.72 5.02
N GLY A 130 -20.34 -14.52 5.30
CA GLY A 130 -21.76 -14.18 5.28
C GLY A 130 -22.22 -13.70 3.90
N SER A 131 -23.48 -13.30 3.82
CA SER A 131 -24.05 -12.66 2.63
C SER A 131 -23.38 -11.30 2.37
N SER A 132 -23.42 -10.40 3.34
CA SER A 132 -22.87 -9.03 3.24
C SER A 132 -21.48 -8.89 3.85
N PHE A 133 -21.20 -9.62 4.94
CA PHE A 133 -19.95 -9.49 5.71
C PHE A 133 -19.05 -10.70 5.57
N THR A 134 -17.75 -10.45 5.53
CA THR A 134 -16.70 -11.47 5.55
C THR A 134 -15.66 -11.11 6.60
N THR A 135 -15.30 -12.06 7.45
CA THR A 135 -14.32 -11.83 8.53
C THR A 135 -13.13 -12.77 8.38
N ARG A 136 -11.94 -12.20 8.51
CA ARG A 136 -10.65 -12.91 8.47
C ARG A 136 -9.88 -12.60 9.73
N ARG A 137 -9.19 -13.60 10.28
CA ARG A 137 -8.17 -13.42 11.31
C ARG A 137 -6.82 -13.68 10.67
N VAL A 138 -5.83 -12.83 10.91
CA VAL A 138 -4.47 -13.00 10.39
C VAL A 138 -3.49 -13.04 11.54
N VAL A 139 -2.55 -13.98 11.50
CA VAL A 139 -1.44 -14.06 12.44
C VAL A 139 -0.14 -13.95 11.66
N GLY A 140 0.68 -12.96 12.01
CA GLY A 140 2.05 -12.82 11.51
C GLY A 140 3.01 -13.56 12.43
N ILE A 141 3.83 -14.45 11.86
CA ILE A 141 4.71 -15.38 12.56
C ILE A 141 6.14 -15.19 12.09
N GLN A 142 7.08 -15.10 13.03
CA GLN A 142 8.52 -15.18 12.80
C GLN A 142 9.16 -16.04 13.88
N HIS A 143 10.19 -16.81 13.52
CA HIS A 143 10.90 -17.69 14.47
C HIS A 143 9.95 -18.62 15.25
N GLY A 144 8.84 -19.04 14.64
CA GLY A 144 7.80 -19.86 15.29
C GLY A 144 6.93 -19.12 16.32
N HIS A 145 7.05 -17.81 16.45
CA HIS A 145 6.30 -16.99 17.41
C HIS A 145 5.41 -15.97 16.69
N ALA A 146 4.20 -15.74 17.22
CA ALA A 146 3.34 -14.67 16.74
C ALA A 146 3.93 -13.30 17.09
N ILE A 147 4.18 -12.49 16.06
CA ILE A 147 4.63 -11.10 16.18
C ILE A 147 3.48 -10.11 16.02
N PHE A 148 2.42 -10.52 15.33
CA PHE A 148 1.25 -9.70 15.02
C PHE A 148 0.01 -10.56 14.96
N SER A 149 -1.13 -10.02 15.40
CA SER A 149 -2.44 -10.64 15.23
C SER A 149 -3.44 -9.57 14.81
N SER A 150 -4.26 -9.84 13.81
CA SER A 150 -5.34 -8.96 13.39
C SER A 150 -6.65 -9.69 13.11
N SER A 151 -7.73 -8.93 13.17
CA SER A 151 -9.05 -9.27 12.64
C SER A 151 -9.42 -8.22 11.59
N VAL A 152 -9.84 -8.67 10.42
CA VAL A 152 -10.17 -7.84 9.26
C VAL A 152 -11.60 -8.15 8.85
N SER A 153 -12.39 -7.11 8.67
CA SER A 153 -13.78 -7.21 8.22
C SER A 153 -13.93 -6.58 6.84
N PHE A 154 -14.60 -7.32 5.98
CA PHE A 154 -14.95 -6.94 4.62
C PHE A 154 -16.46 -6.87 4.47
N HIS A 155 -16.91 -5.93 3.67
CA HIS A 155 -18.32 -5.67 3.43
C HIS A 155 -18.54 -5.44 1.94
N ILE A 156 -19.68 -5.88 1.45
CA ILE A 156 -20.14 -5.50 0.10
C ILE A 156 -20.44 -4.00 0.06
N GLN A 157 -20.45 -3.41 -1.13
CA GLN A 157 -20.96 -2.04 -1.27
C GLN A 157 -22.49 -2.03 -1.16
N GLU A 158 -23.02 -1.13 -0.34
CA GLU A 158 -24.45 -0.90 -0.16
C GLU A 158 -24.73 0.60 -0.10
N ASP A 159 -25.86 1.02 -0.63
CA ASP A 159 -26.32 2.40 -0.50
C ASP A 159 -26.80 2.66 0.93
N GLY A 160 -26.54 3.85 1.45
CA GLY A 160 -26.89 4.21 2.81
C GLY A 160 -26.71 5.70 3.08
N PHE A 161 -26.76 6.06 4.36
CA PHE A 161 -26.46 7.42 4.78
C PHE A 161 -24.97 7.71 4.60
N ASP A 162 -24.67 8.77 3.87
CA ASP A 162 -23.33 9.30 3.73
C ASP A 162 -23.23 10.63 4.47
N TYR A 163 -22.38 10.66 5.49
CA TYR A 163 -22.10 11.85 6.28
C TYR A 163 -20.69 11.78 6.84
N SER A 164 -19.91 12.82 6.56
CA SER A 164 -18.61 13.07 7.17
C SER A 164 -18.58 14.47 7.78
N MET A 165 -17.80 14.65 8.85
CA MET A 165 -17.56 16.01 9.36
C MET A 165 -16.86 16.84 8.27
N PRO A 166 -17.23 18.12 8.09
CA PRO A 166 -16.54 18.98 7.14
C PRO A 166 -15.06 19.13 7.57
N MET A 167 -14.16 19.03 6.61
CA MET A 167 -12.73 19.24 6.85
C MET A 167 -12.46 20.71 7.20
N GLU A 168 -11.76 20.96 8.30
CA GLU A 168 -11.35 22.32 8.68
C GLU A 168 -10.31 22.86 7.68
N PRO A 169 -10.35 24.14 7.30
CA PRO A 169 -9.33 24.74 6.43
C PRO A 169 -7.92 24.52 7.00
N GLN A 170 -7.04 23.90 6.22
CA GLN A 170 -5.62 23.71 6.55
C GLN A 170 -4.74 24.48 5.56
N THR A 171 -3.48 24.73 5.95
CA THR A 171 -2.45 25.22 5.03
C THR A 171 -2.27 24.23 3.88
N ARG A 172 -2.18 24.73 2.65
CA ARG A 172 -2.00 23.87 1.48
C ARG A 172 -0.59 23.26 1.49
N PRO A 173 -0.39 22.03 0.97
CA PRO A 173 0.91 21.39 0.96
C PRO A 173 2.05 22.23 0.36
N GLU A 174 1.79 22.97 -0.71
CA GLU A 174 2.75 23.87 -1.38
C GLU A 174 3.18 25.08 -0.55
N ASP A 175 2.38 25.46 0.46
CA ASP A 175 2.63 26.58 1.35
C ASP A 175 3.32 26.11 2.66
N LEU A 176 3.54 24.81 2.83
CA LEU A 176 4.32 24.26 3.93
C LEU A 176 5.80 24.57 3.72
N ILE A 177 6.49 24.84 4.82
CA ILE A 177 7.94 25.07 4.80
C ILE A 177 8.63 23.73 4.51
N ASN A 178 8.92 23.47 3.25
CA ASN A 178 10.05 22.64 2.84
C ASN A 178 11.28 23.53 2.94
N ASP A 179 12.08 23.39 3.99
CA ASP A 179 13.35 24.11 4.15
C ASP A 179 14.51 23.15 3.90
N PRO A 180 15.02 23.08 2.65
CA PRO A 180 16.17 22.24 2.31
C PRO A 180 17.42 22.61 3.13
N GLY A 181 17.55 23.86 3.58
CA GLY A 181 18.67 24.32 4.41
C GLY A 181 18.62 23.71 5.81
N ARG A 182 17.43 23.63 6.40
CA ARG A 182 17.22 22.98 7.71
C ARG A 182 17.43 21.47 7.65
N GLN A 183 17.05 20.85 6.53
CA GLN A 183 17.30 19.44 6.28
C GLN A 183 18.81 19.17 6.12
N ALA A 184 19.52 19.97 5.33
CA ALA A 184 20.97 19.90 5.17
C ALA A 184 21.75 20.15 6.48
N GLU A 185 21.29 21.08 7.33
CA GLU A 185 21.88 21.31 8.66
C GLU A 185 21.70 20.11 9.60
N PHE A 186 20.55 19.46 9.54
CA PHE A 186 20.27 18.26 10.32
C PHE A 186 21.12 17.08 9.82
N GLU A 187 21.25 16.93 8.50
CA GLU A 187 22.11 15.94 7.85
C GLU A 187 23.59 16.12 8.22
N ALA A 188 24.09 17.36 8.24
CA ALA A 188 25.48 17.65 8.59
C ALA A 188 25.82 17.24 10.04
N LYS A 189 24.85 17.37 10.95
CA LYS A 189 25.00 17.03 12.38
C LYS A 189 24.62 15.58 12.71
N ALA A 190 24.06 14.84 11.77
CA ALA A 190 23.61 13.47 11.99
C ALA A 190 24.80 12.49 12.11
N PRO A 191 24.73 11.48 13.00
CA PRO A 191 25.64 10.35 12.99
C PRO A 191 25.65 9.62 11.63
N ASP A 192 26.76 9.00 11.24
CA ASP A 192 26.90 8.39 9.90
C ASP A 192 25.89 7.27 9.63
N ASN A 193 25.49 6.53 10.68
CA ASN A 193 24.44 5.51 10.60
C ASN A 193 23.04 6.09 10.35
N VAL A 194 22.84 7.39 10.59
CA VAL A 194 21.58 8.11 10.37
C VAL A 194 21.58 8.84 9.02
N LYS A 195 22.74 9.36 8.59
CA LYS A 195 22.89 10.04 7.29
C LYS A 195 22.47 9.15 6.11
N ALA A 196 22.91 7.90 6.10
CA ALA A 196 22.59 6.96 5.02
C ALA A 196 21.08 6.68 4.88
N ASP A 197 20.32 6.75 5.99
CA ASP A 197 18.87 6.58 6.00
C ASP A 197 18.14 7.88 5.60
N MET A 198 18.65 9.04 6.04
CA MET A 198 18.05 10.34 5.71
C MET A 198 18.12 10.67 4.22
N THR A 199 19.21 10.31 3.54
CA THR A 199 19.40 10.57 2.11
C THR A 199 18.77 9.53 1.19
N ARG A 200 18.11 8.50 1.76
CA ARG A 200 17.45 7.46 0.96
C ARG A 200 16.24 8.05 0.22
N GLN A 201 16.04 7.63 -1.03
CA GLN A 201 14.79 7.91 -1.75
C GLN A 201 13.61 7.30 -0.99
N ARG A 202 12.63 8.12 -0.62
CA ARG A 202 11.44 7.69 0.10
C ARG A 202 10.29 7.43 -0.89
N PRO A 203 9.48 6.37 -0.69
CA PRO A 203 8.31 6.12 -1.54
C PRO A 203 7.24 7.20 -1.40
N ILE A 204 7.18 7.88 -0.25
CA ILE A 204 6.22 8.92 0.07
C ILE A 204 7.02 10.12 0.60
N GLU A 205 6.78 11.29 0.04
CA GLU A 205 7.32 12.56 0.52
C GLU A 205 6.63 12.92 1.85
N MET A 206 7.41 13.32 2.86
CA MET A 206 6.93 13.74 4.18
C MET A 206 7.34 15.17 4.47
#